data_AF-A0A950GUC9-F1
#
_entry.id   AF-A0A950GUC9-F1
#
_cell.length_a   1.000
_cell.length_b   1.000
_cell.length_c   1.000
_cell.angle_alpha   90.00
_cell.angle_beta   90.00
_cell.angle_gamma   90.00
#
_symmetry.space_group_name_H-M   'P 1'
#
loop_
_entity.id
_entity.type
_entity.pdbx_description
1 polymer ?
#
loop_
_entity_poly.entity_id
_entity_poly.type
_entity_poly.pdbx_seq_one_letter_code
_entity_poly.pdbx_strand_id
1 'polypeptide(L)'
;MIEYAMLITLGACGASLIWLAIWPALARRTERLARRRIEAGLPMSVAEFAAERDQLRAALAVKEARLEKRAEALSLEQARLLAETGTLQARLASLEEALAEERKRHGETKAEHQRASEGLIEAVAALETEEREHAATREELAAQEAAYREVTAGQGASGDAVEQRRLERAAFEAERGNLLGRIQTLETAHGALRAEHAALMKLHDGHHVENAALKAERETHLERLERLERSIAARETRLTELGELKTQREIEKTDAEVRASEMATRLAASDGHVRRLSLELQEARERLADLEALHESAARQVAEGAAAVEAARRELEAERGRGERAEAAERLNVARAEAELRELAQAFASARAELGSAVASLDETRAERDRLQSQMSRGNPSAPEKLVTMIERLADDIARASGAGPLPASADPDRSPDEAQRAVAE
;
A
#
# COMPACT_ATOMS: atom_id res chain seq x y z
N MET A 1 7.81 105.93 -197.17
CA MET A 1 7.42 105.27 -195.90
C MET A 1 8.64 104.83 -195.08
N ILE A 2 9.64 104.15 -195.67
CA ILE A 2 10.85 103.69 -194.94
C ILE A 2 11.72 104.85 -194.43
N GLU A 3 11.87 105.94 -195.19
CA GLU A 3 12.65 107.12 -194.76
C GLU A 3 12.10 107.77 -193.48
N TYR A 4 10.78 107.91 -193.38
CA TYR A 4 10.13 108.40 -192.15
C TYR A 4 10.32 107.43 -190.98
N ALA A 5 10.30 106.11 -191.22
CA ALA A 5 10.58 105.13 -190.18
C ALA A 5 12.04 105.22 -189.68
N MET A 6 13.02 105.40 -190.59
CA MET A 6 14.42 105.59 -190.22
C MET A 6 14.63 106.85 -189.39
N LEU A 7 14.03 107.98 -189.76
CA LEU A 7 14.12 109.22 -188.99
C LEU A 7 13.47 109.11 -187.61
N ILE A 8 12.31 108.43 -187.51
CA ILE A 8 11.65 108.20 -186.22
C ILE A 8 12.49 107.29 -185.32
N THR A 9 13.05 106.19 -185.87
CA THR A 9 13.91 105.28 -185.08
C THR A 9 15.21 105.96 -184.65
N LEU A 10 15.85 106.74 -185.52
CA LEU A 10 17.06 107.48 -185.17
C LEU A 10 16.77 108.58 -184.14
N GLY A 11 15.64 109.27 -184.27
CA GLY A 11 15.16 110.22 -183.27
C GLY A 11 14.85 109.57 -181.92
N ALA A 12 14.20 108.39 -181.92
CA ALA A 12 13.92 107.63 -180.71
C ALA A 12 15.20 107.10 -180.04
N CYS A 13 16.15 106.59 -180.82
CA CYS A 13 17.47 106.19 -180.31
C CYS A 13 18.21 107.38 -179.71
N GLY A 14 18.27 108.51 -180.42
CA GLY A 14 18.88 109.74 -179.93
C GLY A 14 18.24 110.24 -178.63
N ALA A 15 16.91 110.28 -178.57
CA ALA A 15 16.17 110.68 -177.37
C ALA A 15 16.39 109.71 -176.20
N SER A 16 16.42 108.40 -176.45
CA SER A 16 16.69 107.39 -175.43
C SER A 16 18.11 107.49 -174.87
N LEU A 17 19.10 107.80 -175.71
CA LEU A 17 20.49 108.01 -175.28
C LEU A 17 20.62 109.27 -174.42
N ILE A 18 19.95 110.36 -174.80
CA ILE A 18 19.90 111.59 -173.99
C ILE A 18 19.20 111.31 -172.66
N TRP A 19 18.10 110.57 -172.67
CA TRP A 19 17.41 110.16 -171.44
C TRP A 19 18.30 109.31 -170.54
N LEU A 20 19.01 108.33 -171.09
CA LEU A 20 19.94 107.47 -170.35
C LEU A 20 21.11 108.27 -169.77
N ALA A 21 21.59 109.31 -170.47
CA ALA A 21 22.64 110.20 -169.99
C ALA A 21 22.16 111.09 -168.83
N ILE A 22 20.90 111.55 -168.86
CA ILE A 22 20.32 112.45 -167.85
C ILE A 22 19.79 111.67 -166.62
N TRP A 23 19.31 110.44 -166.81
CA TRP A 23 18.75 109.59 -165.76
C TRP A 23 19.62 109.45 -164.49
N PRO A 24 20.93 109.11 -164.57
CA PRO A 24 21.77 108.96 -163.38
C PRO A 24 21.96 110.28 -162.62
N ALA A 25 21.85 111.43 -163.28
CA ALA A 25 21.93 112.73 -162.61
C ALA A 25 20.64 113.02 -161.81
N LEU A 26 19.47 112.68 -162.36
CA LEU A 26 18.19 112.79 -161.64
C LEU A 26 18.12 111.82 -160.45
N ALA A 27 18.54 110.56 -160.63
CA ALA A 27 18.54 109.55 -159.56
C ALA A 27 19.37 109.98 -158.33
N ARG A 28 20.59 110.52 -158.57
CA ARG A 28 21.43 111.06 -157.49
C ARG A 28 20.78 112.24 -156.76
N ARG A 29 19.99 113.05 -157.47
CA ARG A 29 19.28 114.20 -156.87
C ARG A 29 18.08 113.74 -156.04
N THR A 30 17.32 112.76 -156.52
CA THR A 30 16.20 112.19 -155.76
C THR A 30 16.68 111.48 -154.50
N GLU A 31 17.80 110.75 -154.55
CA GLU A 31 18.41 110.13 -153.37
C GLU A 31 18.83 111.17 -152.32
N ARG A 32 19.46 112.27 -152.73
CA ARG A 32 19.84 113.35 -151.80
C ARG A 32 18.62 114.01 -151.15
N LEU A 33 17.55 114.24 -151.91
CA LEU A 33 16.32 114.84 -151.39
C LEU A 33 15.54 113.88 -150.49
N ALA A 34 15.44 112.60 -150.86
CA ALA A 34 14.83 111.56 -150.03
C ALA A 34 15.59 111.41 -148.71
N ARG A 35 16.93 111.39 -148.76
CA ARG A 35 17.77 111.35 -147.56
C ARG A 35 17.58 112.56 -146.66
N ARG A 36 17.56 113.79 -147.21
CA ARG A 36 17.29 115.01 -146.44
C ARG A 36 15.89 115.04 -145.81
N ARG A 37 14.89 114.44 -146.46
CA ARG A 37 13.51 114.41 -145.95
C ARG A 37 13.30 113.35 -144.87
N ILE A 38 14.01 112.23 -144.96
CA ILE A 38 14.08 111.23 -143.88
C ILE A 38 14.84 111.83 -142.68
N GLU A 39 15.98 112.49 -142.92
CA GLU A 39 16.76 113.18 -141.88
C GLU A 39 16.00 114.34 -141.21
N ALA A 40 15.03 114.98 -141.89
CA ALA A 40 14.19 116.04 -141.31
C ALA A 40 12.90 115.54 -140.64
N GLY A 41 12.47 114.31 -140.95
CA GLY A 41 11.23 113.71 -140.41
C GLY A 41 11.45 112.85 -139.17
N LEU A 42 12.68 112.41 -138.93
CA LEU A 42 13.08 111.77 -137.68
C LEU A 42 13.52 112.87 -136.71
N PRO A 43 12.82 113.10 -135.58
CA PRO A 43 13.26 114.04 -134.55
C PRO A 43 14.53 113.58 -133.84
N MET A 44 15.12 112.45 -134.26
CA MET A 44 16.36 111.92 -133.74
C MET A 44 17.38 111.67 -134.87
N SER A 45 18.59 112.17 -134.68
CA SER A 45 19.71 112.05 -135.62
C SER A 45 20.16 110.59 -135.76
N VAL A 46 20.75 110.20 -136.90
CA VAL A 46 21.34 108.85 -137.11
C VAL A 46 22.37 108.50 -136.02
N ALA A 47 23.01 109.51 -135.44
CA ALA A 47 23.90 109.37 -134.29
C ALA A 47 23.19 108.92 -133.01
N GLU A 48 21.96 109.38 -132.77
CA GLU A 48 21.16 109.02 -131.60
C GLU A 48 20.62 107.58 -131.71
N PHE A 49 20.22 107.12 -132.90
CA PHE A 49 19.84 105.72 -133.10
C PHE A 49 21.02 104.75 -132.89
N ALA A 50 22.23 105.14 -133.32
CA ALA A 50 23.43 104.38 -133.03
C ALA A 50 23.72 104.34 -131.53
N ALA A 51 23.53 105.46 -130.82
CA ALA A 51 23.68 105.54 -129.36
C ALA A 51 22.64 104.69 -128.60
N GLU A 52 21.36 104.68 -128.99
CA GLU A 52 20.34 103.82 -128.39
C GLU A 52 20.63 102.34 -128.61
N ARG A 53 21.04 101.96 -129.83
CA ARG A 53 21.46 100.58 -130.12
C ARG A 53 22.65 100.17 -129.28
N ASP A 54 23.64 101.04 -129.14
CA ASP A 54 24.82 100.76 -128.32
C ASP A 54 24.47 100.77 -126.81
N GLN A 55 23.50 101.58 -126.37
CA GLN A 55 22.94 101.55 -125.02
C GLN A 55 22.17 100.25 -124.75
N LEU A 56 21.39 99.74 -125.71
CA LEU A 56 20.73 98.44 -125.61
C LEU A 56 21.73 97.29 -125.58
N ARG A 57 22.79 97.33 -126.39
CA ARG A 57 23.90 96.37 -126.33
C ARG A 57 24.59 96.39 -124.98
N ALA A 58 24.87 97.58 -124.45
CA ALA A 58 25.44 97.73 -123.11
C ALA A 58 24.49 97.20 -122.02
N ALA A 59 23.19 97.49 -122.11
CA ALA A 59 22.20 97.01 -121.16
C ALA A 59 22.04 95.48 -121.19
N LEU A 60 22.08 94.87 -122.37
CA LEU A 60 22.08 93.42 -122.54
C LEU A 60 23.37 92.81 -121.99
N ALA A 61 24.54 93.34 -122.33
CA ALA A 61 25.82 92.87 -121.81
C ALA A 61 25.90 92.96 -120.28
N VAL A 62 25.38 94.04 -119.67
CA VAL A 62 25.30 94.17 -118.21
C VAL A 62 24.31 93.16 -117.60
N LYS A 63 23.18 92.89 -118.26
CA LYS A 63 22.23 91.85 -117.81
C LYS A 63 22.82 90.46 -117.91
N GLU A 64 23.49 90.13 -119.02
CA GLU A 64 24.18 88.86 -119.24
C GLU A 64 25.28 88.67 -118.20
N ALA A 65 26.17 89.65 -118.00
CA ALA A 65 27.20 89.60 -116.97
C ALA A 65 26.63 89.48 -115.54
N ARG A 66 25.47 90.10 -115.26
CA ARG A 66 24.78 89.93 -113.97
C ARG A 66 24.19 88.52 -113.81
N LEU A 67 23.66 87.93 -114.87
CA LEU A 67 23.13 86.57 -114.86
C LEU A 67 24.26 85.55 -114.73
N GLU A 68 25.36 85.74 -115.45
CA GLU A 68 26.56 84.91 -115.37
C GLU A 68 27.14 84.92 -113.95
N LYS A 69 27.33 86.10 -113.35
CA LYS A 69 27.78 86.20 -111.95
C LYS A 69 26.82 85.55 -110.95
N ARG A 70 25.50 85.63 -111.19
CA ARG A 70 24.50 84.94 -110.36
C ARG A 70 24.58 83.43 -110.54
N ALA A 71 24.76 82.94 -111.76
CA ALA A 71 24.93 81.53 -112.05
C ALA A 71 26.22 80.98 -111.42
N GLU A 72 27.32 81.73 -111.50
CA GLU A 72 28.58 81.42 -110.83
C GLU A 72 28.40 81.35 -109.31
N ALA A 73 27.75 82.36 -108.69
CA ALA A 73 27.49 82.36 -107.26
C ALA A 73 26.64 81.16 -106.81
N LEU A 74 25.57 80.85 -107.55
CA LEU A 74 24.74 79.67 -107.29
C LEU A 74 25.51 78.36 -107.47
N SER A 75 26.39 78.27 -108.47
CA SER A 75 27.22 77.08 -108.69
C SER A 75 28.22 76.86 -107.55
N LEU A 76 28.78 77.94 -107.00
CA LEU A 76 29.68 77.89 -105.85
C LEU A 76 28.92 77.48 -104.58
N GLU A 77 27.73 78.03 -104.36
CA GLU A 77 26.85 77.61 -103.26
C GLU A 77 26.46 76.14 -103.39
N GLN A 78 26.08 75.68 -104.58
CA GLN A 78 25.77 74.27 -104.84
C GLN A 78 26.97 73.36 -104.57
N ALA A 79 28.17 73.73 -105.03
CA ALA A 79 29.40 72.98 -104.77
C ALA A 79 29.69 72.90 -103.26
N ARG A 80 29.47 73.99 -102.53
CA ARG A 80 29.62 74.03 -101.07
C ARG A 80 28.61 73.12 -100.36
N LEU A 81 27.33 73.18 -100.74
CA LEU A 81 26.30 72.32 -100.16
C LEU A 81 26.54 70.84 -100.47
N LEU A 82 27.03 70.51 -101.66
CA LEU A 82 27.43 69.14 -102.02
C LEU A 82 28.62 68.66 -101.18
N ALA A 83 29.60 69.52 -100.94
CA ALA A 83 30.71 69.19 -100.04
C ALA A 83 30.23 68.98 -98.60
N GLU A 84 29.38 69.89 -98.08
CA GLU A 84 28.82 69.78 -96.73
C GLU A 84 27.97 68.52 -96.57
N THR A 85 27.07 68.22 -97.51
CA THR A 85 26.28 66.98 -97.51
C THR A 85 27.15 65.73 -97.61
N GLY A 86 28.21 65.74 -98.42
CA GLY A 86 29.20 64.65 -98.48
C GLY A 86 29.89 64.42 -97.13
N THR A 87 30.29 65.48 -96.43
CA THR A 87 30.87 65.35 -95.08
C THR A 87 29.88 64.83 -94.05
N LEU A 88 28.61 65.25 -94.13
CA LEU A 88 27.55 64.76 -93.25
C LEU A 88 27.22 63.29 -93.52
N GLN A 89 27.18 62.87 -94.78
CA GLN A 89 26.99 61.47 -95.17
C GLN A 89 28.14 60.60 -94.66
N ALA A 90 29.39 61.06 -94.77
CA ALA A 90 30.55 60.33 -94.22
C ALA A 90 30.47 60.21 -92.69
N ARG A 91 30.05 61.27 -91.99
CA ARG A 91 29.83 61.23 -90.54
C ARG A 91 28.70 60.28 -90.15
N LEU A 92 27.58 60.34 -90.87
CA LEU A 92 26.43 59.45 -90.64
C LEU A 92 26.83 57.98 -90.82
N ALA A 93 27.55 57.64 -91.88
CA ALA A 93 28.07 56.29 -92.10
C ALA A 93 28.98 55.84 -90.95
N SER A 94 29.89 56.69 -90.47
CA SER A 94 30.77 56.36 -89.33
C SER A 94 30.00 56.16 -88.02
N LEU A 95 28.93 56.93 -87.79
CA LEU A 95 28.08 56.78 -86.60
C LEU A 95 27.23 55.52 -86.68
N GLU A 96 26.73 55.17 -87.87
CA GLU A 96 26.00 53.92 -88.10
C GLU A 96 26.90 52.70 -87.86
N GLU A 97 28.15 52.74 -88.29
CA GLU A 97 29.15 51.69 -88.03
C GLU A 97 29.46 51.57 -86.54
N ALA A 98 29.73 52.69 -85.85
CA ALA A 98 29.96 52.69 -84.41
C ALA A 98 28.74 52.16 -83.62
N LEU A 99 27.53 52.51 -84.05
CA LEU A 99 26.29 52.04 -83.42
C LEU A 99 26.02 50.56 -83.69
N ALA A 100 26.40 50.05 -84.86
CA ALA A 100 26.35 48.62 -85.17
C ALA A 100 27.34 47.83 -84.29
N GLU A 101 28.56 48.35 -84.12
CA GLU A 101 29.59 47.73 -83.27
C GLU A 101 29.17 47.72 -81.78
N GLU A 102 28.63 48.82 -81.26
CA GLU A 102 28.12 48.87 -79.89
C GLU A 102 26.92 47.95 -79.68
N ARG A 103 26.02 47.82 -80.66
CA ARG A 103 24.92 46.84 -80.61
C ARG A 103 25.43 45.41 -80.54
N LYS A 104 26.49 45.10 -81.31
CA LYS A 104 27.13 43.80 -81.29
C LYS A 104 27.74 43.52 -79.92
N ARG A 105 28.52 44.46 -79.38
CA ARG A 105 29.09 44.37 -78.02
C ARG A 105 28.01 44.17 -76.95
N HIS A 106 26.94 44.96 -77.01
CA HIS A 106 25.82 44.81 -76.09
C HIS A 106 25.15 43.43 -76.20
N GLY A 107 25.00 42.92 -77.42
CA GLY A 107 24.49 41.57 -77.66
C GLY A 107 25.40 40.48 -77.06
N GLU A 108 26.71 40.61 -77.23
CA GLU A 108 27.71 39.71 -76.66
C GLU A 108 27.68 39.74 -75.12
N THR A 109 27.75 40.93 -74.50
CA THR A 109 27.66 41.08 -73.04
C THR A 109 26.35 40.55 -72.49
N LYS A 110 25.23 40.78 -73.18
CA LYS A 110 23.93 40.23 -72.78
C LYS A 110 23.92 38.71 -72.84
N ALA A 111 24.52 38.11 -73.87
CA ALA A 111 24.65 36.66 -73.97
C ALA A 111 25.56 36.09 -72.88
N GLU A 112 26.65 36.77 -72.54
CA GLU A 112 27.53 36.40 -71.41
C GLU A 112 26.80 36.46 -70.07
N HIS A 113 26.04 37.53 -69.81
CA HIS A 113 25.22 37.63 -68.61
C HIS A 113 24.15 36.54 -68.53
N GLN A 114 23.51 36.21 -69.66
CA GLN A 114 22.53 35.12 -69.70
C GLN A 114 23.18 33.78 -69.36
N ARG A 115 24.33 33.46 -69.96
CA ARG A 115 25.09 32.23 -69.65
C ARG A 115 25.55 32.20 -68.19
N ALA A 116 26.02 33.32 -67.67
CA ALA A 116 26.43 33.42 -66.27
C ALA A 116 25.24 33.22 -65.31
N SER A 117 24.08 33.79 -65.64
CA SER A 117 22.84 33.61 -64.86
C SER A 117 22.35 32.16 -64.90
N GLU A 118 22.38 31.51 -66.07
CA GLU A 118 22.04 30.09 -66.22
C GLU A 118 23.00 29.21 -65.41
N GLY A 119 24.31 29.46 -65.52
CA GLY A 119 25.32 28.76 -64.72
C GLY A 119 25.16 28.99 -63.22
N LEU A 120 24.72 30.18 -62.78
CA LEU A 120 24.43 30.44 -61.38
C LEU A 120 23.22 29.65 -60.88
N ILE A 121 22.15 29.56 -61.70
CA ILE A 121 20.96 28.76 -61.37
C ILE A 121 21.34 27.28 -61.23
N GLU A 122 22.14 26.75 -62.16
CA GLU A 122 22.64 25.37 -62.10
C GLU A 122 23.53 25.14 -60.86
N ALA A 123 24.43 26.06 -60.55
CA ALA A 123 25.30 25.97 -59.38
C ALA A 123 24.52 26.03 -58.06
N VAL A 124 23.48 26.87 -57.97
CA VAL A 124 22.59 26.92 -56.81
C VAL A 124 21.82 25.61 -56.66
N ALA A 125 21.27 25.07 -57.76
CA ALA A 125 20.56 23.80 -57.72
C ALA A 125 21.47 22.64 -57.27
N ALA A 126 22.72 22.60 -57.76
CA ALA A 126 23.72 21.63 -57.33
C ALA A 126 24.11 21.78 -55.86
N LEU A 127 24.25 23.02 -55.37
CA LEU A 127 24.53 23.27 -53.96
C LEU A 127 23.38 22.81 -53.07
N GLU A 128 22.13 23.07 -53.46
CA GLU A 128 20.97 22.59 -52.70
C GLU A 128 20.89 21.05 -52.67
N THR A 129 21.30 20.34 -53.73
CA THR A 129 21.36 18.88 -53.70
C THR A 129 22.44 18.38 -52.75
N GLU A 130 23.63 18.96 -52.80
CA GLU A 130 24.74 18.63 -51.88
C GLU A 130 24.37 18.92 -50.43
N GLU A 131 23.68 20.04 -50.15
CA GLU A 131 23.20 20.37 -48.80
C GLU A 131 22.18 19.34 -48.28
N ARG A 132 21.28 18.83 -49.15
CA ARG A 132 20.33 17.77 -48.79
C ARG A 132 21.06 16.45 -48.50
N GLU A 133 22.05 16.09 -49.32
CA GLU A 133 22.86 14.89 -49.11
C GLU A 133 23.71 14.99 -47.82
N HIS A 134 24.29 16.17 -47.57
CA HIS A 134 25.00 16.45 -46.32
C HIS A 134 24.08 16.42 -45.08
N ALA A 135 22.84 16.90 -45.20
CA ALA A 135 21.86 16.79 -44.12
C ALA A 135 21.49 15.32 -43.84
N ALA A 136 21.22 14.54 -44.90
CA ALA A 136 20.90 13.12 -44.78
C ALA A 136 22.05 12.32 -44.14
N THR A 137 23.29 12.54 -44.60
CA THR A 137 24.48 11.88 -44.02
C THR A 137 24.72 12.27 -42.57
N ARG A 138 24.41 13.50 -42.16
CA ARG A 138 24.45 13.92 -40.75
C ARG A 138 23.39 13.22 -39.90
N GLU A 139 22.18 13.07 -40.41
CA GLU A 139 21.11 12.33 -39.72
C GLU A 139 21.48 10.85 -39.55
N GLU A 140 22.03 10.22 -40.59
CA GLU A 140 22.53 8.85 -40.54
C GLU A 140 23.66 8.68 -39.51
N LEU A 141 24.63 9.61 -39.49
CA LEU A 141 25.71 9.60 -38.51
C LEU A 141 25.17 9.77 -37.08
N ALA A 142 24.24 10.70 -36.87
CA ALA A 142 23.62 10.90 -35.56
C ALA A 142 22.85 9.66 -35.08
N ALA A 143 22.15 8.98 -35.99
CA ALA A 143 21.47 7.72 -35.70
C ALA A 143 22.47 6.60 -35.35
N GLN A 144 23.58 6.51 -36.09
CA GLN A 144 24.64 5.54 -35.82
C GLN A 144 25.33 5.80 -34.46
N GLU A 145 25.60 7.06 -34.13
CA GLU A 145 26.15 7.45 -32.82
C GLU A 145 25.17 7.16 -31.68
N ALA A 146 23.87 7.34 -31.89
CA ALA A 146 22.84 6.97 -30.91
C ALA A 146 22.79 5.45 -30.70
N ALA A 147 22.81 4.66 -31.78
CA ALA A 147 22.85 3.20 -31.71
C ALA A 147 24.14 2.71 -31.02
N TYR A 148 25.29 3.32 -31.31
CA TYR A 148 26.55 2.99 -30.65
C TYR A 148 26.50 3.31 -29.15
N ARG A 149 25.92 4.45 -28.77
CA ARG A 149 25.69 4.82 -27.36
C ARG A 149 24.76 3.83 -26.64
N GLU A 150 23.72 3.36 -27.31
CA GLU A 150 22.82 2.34 -26.74
C GLU A 150 23.53 1.01 -26.54
N VAL A 151 24.28 0.53 -27.54
CA VAL A 151 25.05 -0.72 -27.43
C VAL A 151 26.10 -0.63 -26.32
N THR A 152 26.84 0.47 -26.23
CA THR A 152 27.85 0.66 -25.18
C THR A 152 27.22 0.77 -23.79
N ALA A 153 26.08 1.44 -23.64
CA ALA A 153 25.33 1.46 -22.38
C ALA A 153 24.81 0.06 -22.00
N GLY A 154 24.30 -0.70 -22.97
CA GLY A 154 23.85 -2.09 -22.77
C GLY A 154 25.00 -3.03 -22.37
N GLN A 155 26.19 -2.84 -22.95
CA GLN A 155 27.40 -3.54 -22.54
C GLN A 155 27.83 -3.18 -21.12
N GLY A 156 27.77 -1.90 -20.74
CA GLY A 156 28.02 -1.44 -19.37
C GLY A 156 27.07 -2.08 -18.36
N ALA A 157 25.76 -2.01 -18.62
CA ALA A 157 24.74 -2.62 -17.76
C ALA A 157 24.88 -4.15 -17.67
N SER A 158 25.24 -4.81 -18.77
CA SER A 158 25.53 -6.25 -18.77
C SER A 158 26.79 -6.57 -17.96
N GLY A 159 27.82 -5.73 -18.04
CA GLY A 159 29.03 -5.83 -17.21
C GLY A 159 28.71 -5.69 -15.72
N ASP A 160 27.94 -4.67 -15.34
CA ASP A 160 27.50 -4.45 -13.97
C ASP A 160 26.67 -5.62 -13.45
N ALA A 161 25.74 -6.15 -14.26
CA ALA A 161 24.95 -7.32 -13.90
C ALA A 161 25.82 -8.59 -13.71
N VAL A 162 26.88 -8.76 -14.51
CA VAL A 162 27.83 -9.86 -14.36
C VAL A 162 28.63 -9.71 -13.06
N GLU A 163 29.12 -8.51 -12.75
CA GLU A 163 29.83 -8.23 -11.50
C GLU A 163 28.93 -8.40 -10.28
N GLN A 164 27.69 -7.91 -10.33
CA GLN A 164 26.71 -8.13 -9.27
C GLN A 164 26.45 -9.63 -9.04
N ARG A 165 26.25 -10.41 -10.11
CA ARG A 165 26.12 -11.88 -10.01
C ARG A 165 27.39 -12.58 -9.54
N ARG A 166 28.58 -12.00 -9.74
CA ARG A 166 29.85 -12.52 -9.20
C ARG A 166 29.93 -12.25 -7.70
N LEU A 167 29.56 -11.05 -7.25
CA LEU A 167 29.52 -10.67 -5.85
C LEU A 167 28.48 -11.50 -5.07
N GLU A 168 27.27 -11.67 -5.62
CA GLU A 168 26.24 -12.52 -5.04
C GLU A 168 26.70 -13.97 -4.92
N ARG A 169 27.35 -14.52 -5.97
CA ARG A 169 27.93 -15.87 -5.91
C ARG A 169 29.02 -15.97 -4.85
N ALA A 170 29.93 -15.01 -4.76
CA ALA A 170 30.97 -14.99 -3.73
C ALA A 170 30.36 -14.90 -2.31
N ALA A 171 29.31 -14.12 -2.12
CA ALA A 171 28.58 -14.03 -0.86
C ALA A 171 27.90 -15.37 -0.49
N PHE A 172 27.20 -16.00 -1.43
CA PHE A 172 26.60 -17.33 -1.23
C PHE A 172 27.67 -18.40 -0.95
N GLU A 173 28.82 -18.35 -1.62
CA GLU A 173 29.92 -19.27 -1.37
C GLU A 173 30.52 -19.08 0.03
N ALA A 174 30.65 -17.84 0.49
CA ALA A 174 31.09 -17.52 1.85
C ALA A 174 30.07 -18.00 2.90
N GLU A 175 28.77 -17.76 2.67
CA GLU A 175 27.70 -18.24 3.56
C GLU A 175 27.68 -19.77 3.60
N ARG A 176 27.78 -20.44 2.44
CA ARG A 176 27.91 -21.90 2.36
C ARG A 176 29.12 -22.38 3.15
N GLY A 177 30.27 -21.71 3.03
CA GLY A 177 31.47 -22.02 3.82
C GLY A 177 31.22 -21.91 5.32
N ASN A 178 30.56 -20.83 5.77
CA ASN A 178 30.21 -20.61 7.17
C ASN A 178 29.23 -21.67 7.71
N LEU A 179 28.19 -22.01 6.93
CA LEU A 179 27.23 -23.05 7.28
C LEU A 179 27.89 -24.43 7.35
N LEU A 180 28.75 -24.77 6.39
CA LEU A 180 29.54 -26.02 6.45
C LEU A 180 30.44 -26.05 7.68
N GLY A 181 31.10 -24.94 8.03
CA GLY A 181 31.86 -24.81 9.26
C GLY A 181 31.00 -25.02 10.51
N ARG A 182 29.79 -24.45 10.56
CA ARG A 182 28.82 -24.67 11.66
C ARG A 182 28.32 -26.11 11.74
N ILE A 183 28.09 -26.77 10.60
CA ILE A 183 27.71 -28.18 10.57
C ILE A 183 28.85 -29.02 11.14
N GLN A 184 30.09 -28.78 10.73
CA GLN A 184 31.26 -29.48 11.27
C GLN A 184 31.44 -29.27 12.79
N THR A 185 31.23 -28.05 13.29
CA THR A 185 31.29 -27.80 14.75
C THR A 185 30.14 -28.47 15.50
N LEU A 186 28.94 -28.52 14.93
CA LEU A 186 27.82 -29.26 15.50
C LEU A 186 28.04 -30.77 15.47
N GLU A 187 28.57 -31.31 14.38
CA GLU A 187 28.88 -32.75 14.25
C GLU A 187 29.94 -33.18 15.27
N THR A 188 31.00 -32.37 15.44
CA THR A 188 32.03 -32.63 16.45
C THR A 188 31.48 -32.52 17.87
N ALA A 189 30.66 -31.51 18.17
CA ALA A 189 30.00 -31.36 19.46
C ALA A 189 29.03 -32.52 19.75
N HIS A 190 28.24 -32.95 18.75
CA HIS A 190 27.34 -34.09 18.87
C HIS A 190 28.10 -35.42 19.05
N GLY A 191 29.25 -35.57 18.39
CA GLY A 191 30.17 -36.68 18.61
C GLY A 191 30.70 -36.71 20.05
N ALA A 192 31.12 -35.56 20.59
CA ALA A 192 31.57 -35.43 21.97
C ALA A 192 30.44 -35.76 22.97
N LEU A 193 29.23 -35.23 22.76
CA LEU A 193 28.08 -35.52 23.61
C LEU A 193 27.68 -37.00 23.57
N ARG A 194 27.75 -37.64 22.39
CA ARG A 194 27.54 -39.10 22.29
C ARG A 194 28.61 -39.88 23.06
N ALA A 195 29.87 -39.47 23.01
CA ALA A 195 30.93 -40.10 23.77
C ALA A 195 30.74 -39.92 25.29
N GLU A 196 30.33 -38.74 25.72
CA GLU A 196 29.98 -38.45 27.11
C GLU A 196 28.78 -39.29 27.57
N HIS A 197 27.71 -39.35 26.77
CA HIS A 197 26.55 -40.19 27.07
C HIS A 197 26.93 -41.68 27.17
N ALA A 198 27.79 -42.19 26.27
CA ALA A 198 28.30 -43.55 26.35
C ALA A 198 29.14 -43.80 27.62
N ALA A 199 29.93 -42.81 28.05
CA ALA A 199 30.70 -42.89 29.30
C ALA A 199 29.78 -42.88 30.53
N LEU A 200 28.76 -42.02 30.55
CA LEU A 200 27.74 -41.99 31.61
C LEU A 200 26.94 -43.29 31.67
N MET A 201 26.57 -43.87 30.53
CA MET A 201 25.90 -45.17 30.49
C MET A 201 26.79 -46.27 31.06
N LYS A 202 28.08 -46.32 30.71
CA LYS A 202 29.03 -47.27 31.32
C LYS A 202 29.16 -47.07 32.83
N LEU A 203 29.17 -45.83 33.31
CA LEU A 203 29.20 -45.52 34.73
C LEU A 203 27.91 -45.96 35.43
N HIS A 204 26.74 -45.70 34.81
CA HIS A 204 25.44 -46.12 35.31
C HIS A 204 25.32 -47.65 35.38
N ASP A 205 25.75 -48.37 34.34
CA ASP A 205 25.82 -49.83 34.33
C ASP A 205 26.76 -50.33 35.43
N GLY A 206 27.91 -49.67 35.61
CA GLY A 206 28.84 -49.93 36.73
C GLY A 206 28.17 -49.78 38.09
N HIS A 207 27.48 -48.67 38.34
CA HIS A 207 26.71 -48.45 39.56
C HIS A 207 25.55 -49.43 39.72
N HIS A 208 24.93 -49.90 38.63
CA HIS A 208 23.89 -50.93 38.69
C HIS A 208 24.45 -52.27 39.16
N VAL A 209 25.62 -52.67 38.63
CA VAL A 209 26.33 -53.88 39.06
C VAL A 209 26.76 -53.74 40.53
N GLU A 210 27.32 -52.60 40.93
CA GLU A 210 27.71 -52.33 42.31
C GLU A 210 26.51 -52.36 43.26
N ASN A 211 25.39 -51.72 42.90
CA ASN A 211 24.16 -51.79 43.69
C ASN A 211 23.59 -53.21 43.77
N ALA A 212 23.70 -54.01 42.70
CA ALA A 212 23.29 -55.41 42.74
C ALA A 212 24.19 -56.24 43.68
N ALA A 213 25.50 -56.00 43.68
CA ALA A 213 26.44 -56.61 44.60
C ALA A 213 26.14 -56.22 46.06
N LEU A 214 25.95 -54.92 46.34
CA LEU A 214 25.58 -54.41 47.67
C LEU A 214 24.23 -54.95 48.16
N LYS A 215 23.26 -55.14 47.25
CA LYS A 215 21.98 -55.80 47.57
C LYS A 215 22.19 -57.26 47.94
N ALA A 216 22.98 -58.01 47.17
CA ALA A 216 23.32 -59.40 47.48
C ALA A 216 24.08 -59.52 48.82
N GLU A 217 25.04 -58.63 49.09
CA GLU A 217 25.71 -58.56 50.40
C GLU A 217 24.70 -58.30 51.53
N ARG A 218 23.79 -57.34 51.36
CA ARG A 218 22.70 -57.10 52.33
C ARG A 218 21.84 -58.34 52.56
N GLU A 219 21.46 -59.06 51.52
CA GLU A 219 20.69 -60.30 51.64
C GLU A 219 21.46 -61.36 52.45
N THR A 220 22.76 -61.53 52.21
CA THR A 220 23.59 -62.45 53.02
C THR A 220 23.70 -62.01 54.49
N HIS A 221 23.74 -60.70 54.75
CA HIS A 221 23.72 -60.17 56.12
C HIS A 221 22.37 -60.40 56.82
N LEU A 222 21.25 -60.24 56.10
CA LEU A 222 19.91 -60.53 56.60
C LEU A 222 19.74 -62.03 56.91
N GLU A 223 20.19 -62.92 56.03
CA GLU A 223 20.18 -64.37 56.30
C GLU A 223 21.01 -64.74 57.53
N ARG A 224 22.13 -64.03 57.75
CA ARG A 224 22.98 -64.23 58.93
C ARG A 224 22.31 -63.75 60.21
N LEU A 225 21.57 -62.64 60.16
CA LEU A 225 20.77 -62.15 61.27
C LEU A 225 19.64 -63.13 61.62
N GLU A 226 18.88 -63.61 60.64
CA GLU A 226 17.84 -64.61 60.87
C GLU A 226 18.38 -65.90 61.50
N ARG A 227 19.56 -66.37 61.08
CA ARG A 227 20.22 -67.52 61.71
C ARG A 227 20.59 -67.27 63.16
N LEU A 228 21.05 -66.06 63.50
CA LEU A 228 21.38 -65.68 64.87
C LEU A 228 20.12 -65.59 65.74
N GLU A 229 19.04 -65.00 65.24
CA GLU A 229 17.73 -64.93 65.91
C GLU A 229 17.17 -66.33 66.22
N ARG A 230 17.22 -67.26 65.27
CA ARG A 230 16.81 -68.66 65.50
C ARG A 230 17.66 -69.35 66.57
N SER A 231 18.95 -68.99 66.69
CA SER A 231 19.82 -69.55 67.75
C SER A 231 19.53 -68.98 69.14
N ILE A 232 19.02 -67.74 69.22
CA ILE A 232 18.60 -67.09 70.47
C ILE A 232 17.29 -67.70 70.95
N ALA A 233 16.31 -67.88 70.07
CA ALA A 233 15.04 -68.54 70.40
C ALA A 233 15.25 -69.98 70.94
N ALA A 234 16.20 -70.73 70.36
CA ALA A 234 16.56 -72.07 70.84
C ALA A 234 17.30 -72.10 72.20
N ARG A 235 17.92 -70.98 72.62
CA ARG A 235 18.53 -70.82 73.94
C ARG A 235 17.50 -70.44 74.99
N GLU A 236 16.49 -69.65 74.63
CA GLU A 236 15.39 -69.28 75.52
C GLU A 236 14.54 -70.50 75.92
N THR A 237 14.25 -71.41 74.98
CA THR A 237 13.55 -72.68 75.28
C THR A 237 14.34 -73.61 76.22
N ARG A 238 15.68 -73.51 76.27
CA ARG A 238 16.52 -74.29 77.19
C ARG A 238 16.55 -73.70 78.61
N LEU A 239 16.24 -72.42 78.79
CA LEU A 239 16.20 -71.78 80.10
C LEU A 239 14.88 -72.07 80.84
N THR A 240 13.78 -72.31 80.12
CA THR A 240 12.49 -72.69 80.70
C THR A 240 12.49 -74.13 81.25
N GLU A 241 13.18 -75.06 80.58
CA GLU A 241 13.29 -76.47 81.03
C GLU A 241 14.15 -76.63 82.32
N LEU A 242 15.09 -75.72 82.58
CA LEU A 242 15.91 -75.72 83.80
C LEU A 242 15.20 -75.16 85.05
N GLY A 243 14.07 -74.45 84.87
CA GLY A 243 13.24 -73.92 85.96
C GLY A 243 12.35 -74.99 86.63
N GLU A 244 11.91 -76.00 85.87
CA GLU A 244 10.94 -77.01 86.33
C GLU A 244 11.58 -78.15 87.16
N LEU A 245 12.89 -78.37 87.05
CA LEU A 245 13.63 -79.39 87.82
C LEU A 245 13.99 -78.95 89.25
N LYS A 246 13.83 -77.66 89.60
CA LYS A 246 14.17 -77.12 90.93
C LYS A 246 12.99 -77.16 91.92
N THR A 247 11.75 -77.19 91.43
CA THR A 247 10.52 -77.18 92.22
C THR A 247 10.09 -78.57 92.73
N GLN A 248 10.74 -79.65 92.28
CA GLN A 248 10.47 -81.03 92.72
C GLN A 248 11.35 -81.52 93.89
N ARG A 249 12.38 -80.76 94.31
CA ARG A 249 13.32 -81.20 95.37
C ARG A 249 13.10 -80.57 96.74
N GLU A 250 12.24 -79.56 96.86
CA GLU A 250 11.94 -78.88 98.14
C GLU A 250 10.63 -79.37 98.81
N ILE A 251 9.87 -80.26 98.14
CA ILE A 251 8.56 -80.76 98.60
C ILE A 251 8.67 -82.05 99.46
N GLU A 252 9.83 -82.72 99.53
CA GLU A 252 10.00 -83.97 100.29
C GLU A 252 10.63 -83.83 101.69
N LYS A 253 10.94 -82.59 102.14
CA LYS A 253 11.67 -82.35 103.42
C LYS A 253 10.83 -81.71 104.54
N THR A 254 9.59 -81.31 104.28
CA THR A 254 8.76 -80.50 105.21
C THR A 254 7.56 -81.26 105.80
N ASP A 255 7.43 -82.56 105.56
CA ASP A 255 6.22 -83.36 105.86
C ASP A 255 6.36 -84.37 107.02
N ALA A 256 7.48 -84.39 107.77
CA ALA A 256 7.75 -85.46 108.75
C ALA A 256 7.79 -85.10 110.25
N GLU A 257 7.89 -83.84 110.70
CA GLU A 257 8.18 -83.59 112.15
C GLU A 257 7.31 -82.55 112.89
N VAL A 258 6.28 -81.95 112.26
CA VAL A 258 5.30 -81.08 112.98
C VAL A 258 4.03 -81.84 113.42
N ARG A 259 3.94 -83.15 113.16
CA ARG A 259 2.82 -84.03 113.58
C ARG A 259 2.96 -84.62 115.01
N ALA A 260 3.70 -83.96 115.91
CA ALA A 260 4.02 -84.53 117.22
C ALA A 260 3.53 -83.78 118.47
N SER A 261 2.85 -82.62 118.42
CA SER A 261 2.60 -81.89 119.68
C SER A 261 1.20 -81.35 120.03
N GLU A 262 0.17 -81.28 119.17
CA GLU A 262 -0.98 -80.41 119.55
C GLU A 262 -2.42 -80.94 119.36
N MET A 263 -2.63 -82.21 119.00
CA MET A 263 -3.98 -82.83 118.98
C MET A 263 -3.86 -84.29 119.44
N ALA A 264 -4.05 -84.66 120.70
CA ALA A 264 -5.40 -84.92 121.17
C ALA A 264 -5.29 -85.87 122.37
N THR A 265 -4.91 -85.34 123.53
CA THR A 265 -5.09 -86.07 124.80
C THR A 265 -6.32 -85.60 125.57
N ARG A 266 -7.13 -84.66 125.11
CA ARG A 266 -8.22 -84.16 125.96
C ARG A 266 -9.45 -83.68 125.20
N LEU A 267 -10.26 -84.61 124.68
CA LEU A 267 -11.71 -84.69 124.96
C LEU A 267 -12.43 -85.57 123.92
N ALA A 268 -12.17 -86.88 123.96
CA ALA A 268 -12.97 -87.89 123.27
C ALA A 268 -14.06 -88.50 124.18
N ALA A 269 -14.71 -87.71 125.04
CA ALA A 269 -15.60 -88.32 126.05
C ALA A 269 -16.73 -87.43 126.58
N SER A 270 -17.49 -86.75 125.72
CA SER A 270 -18.86 -86.38 126.12
C SER A 270 -19.78 -86.07 124.93
N ASP A 271 -19.86 -87.00 124.00
CA ASP A 271 -20.98 -87.14 123.08
C ASP A 271 -22.26 -87.49 123.86
N GLY A 272 -23.25 -86.61 123.81
CA GLY A 272 -24.30 -86.84 122.81
C GLY A 272 -25.43 -87.85 123.08
N HIS A 273 -25.79 -88.24 124.31
CA HIS A 273 -27.04 -89.02 124.47
C HIS A 273 -28.09 -88.65 125.51
N VAL A 274 -27.99 -87.46 126.11
CA VAL A 274 -29.18 -86.77 126.69
C VAL A 274 -29.31 -85.34 126.14
N ARG A 275 -28.92 -85.05 124.88
CA ARG A 275 -29.84 -85.26 123.75
C ARG A 275 -31.30 -84.95 124.10
N ARG A 276 -31.92 -84.35 123.10
CA ARG A 276 -33.33 -84.61 122.79
C ARG A 276 -34.34 -83.81 123.62
N LEU A 277 -33.96 -83.17 124.72
CA LEU A 277 -34.91 -82.36 125.52
C LEU A 277 -34.94 -80.85 125.26
N SER A 278 -34.00 -80.23 124.53
CA SER A 278 -34.11 -78.78 124.27
C SER A 278 -33.77 -78.36 122.86
N LEU A 279 -33.95 -79.31 121.93
CA LEU A 279 -34.27 -79.01 120.54
C LEU A 279 -35.56 -78.17 120.41
N GLU A 280 -36.38 -78.09 121.46
CA GLU A 280 -37.57 -77.22 121.51
C GLU A 280 -37.23 -75.71 121.61
N LEU A 281 -35.98 -75.32 121.96
CA LEU A 281 -35.57 -73.90 122.03
C LEU A 281 -34.76 -73.44 120.82
N GLN A 282 -34.53 -74.34 119.86
CA GLN A 282 -33.85 -74.04 118.61
C GLN A 282 -34.67 -73.08 117.71
N GLU A 283 -35.98 -72.96 117.89
CA GLU A 283 -36.83 -72.22 116.94
C GLU A 283 -36.78 -70.68 117.02
N ALA A 284 -36.18 -70.08 118.05
CA ALA A 284 -36.36 -68.64 118.30
C ALA A 284 -35.19 -67.71 117.91
N ARG A 285 -33.95 -68.20 117.72
CA ARG A 285 -32.76 -67.31 117.60
C ARG A 285 -32.07 -67.29 116.25
N GLU A 286 -32.47 -68.16 115.32
CA GLU A 286 -32.01 -68.15 113.93
C GLU A 286 -32.49 -66.93 113.11
N ARG A 287 -33.31 -66.02 113.66
CA ARG A 287 -33.92 -64.93 112.87
C ARG A 287 -33.21 -63.57 112.91
N LEU A 288 -32.12 -63.40 113.68
CA LEU A 288 -31.55 -62.06 113.92
C LEU A 288 -30.07 -61.86 113.55
N ALA A 289 -29.28 -62.93 113.36
CA ALA A 289 -27.85 -62.81 113.11
C ALA A 289 -27.48 -62.66 111.62
N ASP A 290 -28.37 -63.07 110.70
CA ASP A 290 -28.10 -63.10 109.26
C ASP A 290 -28.21 -61.72 108.56
N LEU A 291 -28.62 -60.66 109.28
CA LEU A 291 -28.88 -59.34 108.70
C LEU A 291 -27.77 -58.29 108.88
N GLU A 292 -26.76 -58.50 109.74
CA GLU A 292 -25.78 -57.44 110.08
C GLU A 292 -24.38 -57.62 109.45
N ALA A 293 -23.94 -58.83 109.10
CA ALA A 293 -22.57 -59.03 108.59
C ALA A 293 -22.40 -58.73 107.08
N LEU A 294 -23.50 -58.66 106.31
CA LEU A 294 -23.49 -58.46 104.85
C LEU A 294 -23.39 -56.99 104.41
N HIS A 295 -23.44 -56.01 105.33
CA HIS A 295 -23.53 -54.59 104.97
C HIS A 295 -22.22 -53.78 105.09
N GLU A 296 -21.16 -54.28 105.75
CA GLU A 296 -20.09 -53.37 106.24
C GLU A 296 -18.72 -53.43 105.53
N SER A 297 -18.33 -54.50 104.83
CA SER A 297 -16.98 -54.55 104.21
C SER A 297 -16.97 -54.65 102.67
N ALA A 298 -18.09 -55.01 102.05
CA ALA A 298 -18.31 -54.87 100.60
C ALA A 298 -18.20 -53.39 100.13
N ALA A 299 -18.38 -52.41 101.03
CA ALA A 299 -18.29 -50.99 100.73
C ALA A 299 -16.83 -50.44 100.60
N ARG A 300 -15.82 -51.14 101.14
CA ARG A 300 -14.43 -50.65 101.12
C ARG A 300 -13.61 -51.14 99.92
N GLN A 301 -13.90 -52.32 99.39
CA GLN A 301 -13.18 -52.88 98.23
C GLN A 301 -13.74 -52.45 96.87
N VAL A 302 -14.95 -51.87 96.83
CA VAL A 302 -15.59 -51.35 95.61
C VAL A 302 -15.19 -49.90 95.29
N ALA A 303 -14.76 -49.10 96.27
CA ALA A 303 -14.44 -47.68 96.07
C ALA A 303 -13.05 -47.43 95.44
N GLU A 304 -12.03 -48.23 95.77
CA GLU A 304 -10.66 -48.00 95.31
C GLU A 304 -10.35 -48.67 93.95
N GLY A 305 -11.05 -49.75 93.60
CA GLY A 305 -10.94 -50.43 92.30
C GLY A 305 -11.82 -49.81 91.18
N ALA A 306 -12.96 -49.21 91.53
CA ALA A 306 -13.85 -48.57 90.56
C ALA A 306 -13.26 -47.26 89.99
N ALA A 307 -12.47 -46.50 90.77
CA ALA A 307 -11.91 -45.23 90.34
C ALA A 307 -10.78 -45.37 89.29
N ALA A 308 -9.98 -46.44 89.36
CA ALA A 308 -8.87 -46.66 88.42
C ALA A 308 -9.31 -47.34 87.10
N VAL A 309 -10.37 -48.14 87.14
CA VAL A 309 -10.91 -48.85 85.96
C VAL A 309 -11.92 -48.00 85.18
N GLU A 310 -12.66 -47.09 85.83
CA GLU A 310 -13.50 -46.08 85.16
C GLU A 310 -12.66 -45.01 84.45
N ALA A 311 -11.49 -44.61 84.96
CA ALA A 311 -10.63 -43.61 84.32
C ALA A 311 -10.03 -44.12 82.99
N ALA A 312 -9.59 -45.38 82.94
CA ALA A 312 -9.00 -45.97 81.73
C ALA A 312 -10.05 -46.50 80.73
N ARG A 313 -11.26 -46.90 81.17
CA ARG A 313 -12.39 -47.20 80.26
C ARG A 313 -13.01 -45.95 79.66
N ARG A 314 -13.10 -44.84 80.40
CA ARG A 314 -13.62 -43.55 79.88
C ARG A 314 -12.74 -42.92 78.80
N GLU A 315 -11.42 -43.14 78.80
CA GLU A 315 -10.53 -42.64 77.73
C GLU A 315 -10.56 -43.53 76.46
N LEU A 316 -10.68 -44.86 76.61
CA LEU A 316 -10.71 -45.80 75.48
C LEU A 316 -12.10 -45.91 74.80
N GLU A 317 -13.19 -45.66 75.53
CA GLU A 317 -14.56 -45.55 75.00
C GLU A 317 -14.86 -44.14 74.46
N ALA A 318 -14.12 -43.09 74.87
CA ALA A 318 -14.28 -41.73 74.37
C ALA A 318 -13.64 -41.48 72.98
N GLU A 319 -12.56 -42.17 72.62
CA GLU A 319 -11.95 -42.05 71.28
C GLU A 319 -12.65 -42.96 70.25
N ARG A 320 -12.95 -44.20 70.61
CA ARG A 320 -13.73 -45.14 69.76
C ARG A 320 -15.19 -44.68 69.57
N GLY A 321 -15.77 -44.02 70.58
CA GLY A 321 -17.07 -43.36 70.49
C GLY A 321 -17.06 -42.01 69.76
N ARG A 322 -15.93 -41.30 69.59
CA ARG A 322 -15.86 -40.07 68.79
C ARG A 322 -15.67 -40.36 67.30
N GLY A 323 -14.97 -41.42 66.93
CA GLY A 323 -14.90 -41.90 65.54
C GLY A 323 -16.26 -42.42 65.05
N GLU A 324 -16.93 -43.26 65.85
CA GLU A 324 -18.25 -43.78 65.50
C GLU A 324 -19.37 -42.72 65.60
N ARG A 325 -19.25 -41.71 66.49
CA ARG A 325 -20.19 -40.57 66.53
C ARG A 325 -19.88 -39.49 65.49
N ALA A 326 -18.65 -39.35 65.01
CA ALA A 326 -18.32 -38.45 63.88
C ALA A 326 -18.73 -39.06 62.54
N GLU A 327 -18.56 -40.38 62.36
CA GLU A 327 -19.07 -41.09 61.18
C GLU A 327 -20.60 -41.27 61.22
N ALA A 328 -21.20 -41.47 62.39
CA ALA A 328 -22.66 -41.45 62.53
C ALA A 328 -23.22 -40.02 62.41
N ALA A 329 -22.54 -38.96 62.88
CA ALA A 329 -23.00 -37.58 62.71
C ALA A 329 -22.83 -37.07 61.27
N GLU A 330 -21.79 -37.45 60.54
CA GLU A 330 -21.73 -37.17 59.10
C GLU A 330 -22.79 -37.95 58.33
N ARG A 331 -23.03 -39.24 58.66
CA ARG A 331 -24.13 -39.99 58.03
C ARG A 331 -25.50 -39.44 58.40
N LEU A 332 -25.69 -38.93 59.62
CA LEU A 332 -26.93 -38.30 60.04
C LEU A 332 -27.08 -36.89 59.45
N ASN A 333 -25.99 -36.15 59.21
CA ASN A 333 -25.99 -34.85 58.54
C ASN A 333 -26.16 -34.98 57.02
N VAL A 334 -25.62 -36.04 56.40
CA VAL A 334 -25.89 -36.42 55.01
C VAL A 334 -27.33 -36.92 54.90
N ALA A 335 -27.83 -37.72 55.85
CA ALA A 335 -29.24 -38.11 55.90
C ALA A 335 -30.17 -36.91 56.20
N ARG A 336 -29.74 -35.93 57.00
CA ARG A 336 -30.46 -34.66 57.22
C ARG A 336 -30.45 -33.79 55.98
N ALA A 337 -29.32 -33.66 55.29
CA ALA A 337 -29.22 -32.92 54.04
C ALA A 337 -30.01 -33.60 52.91
N GLU A 338 -30.05 -34.94 52.87
CA GLU A 338 -30.94 -35.71 52.00
C GLU A 338 -32.41 -35.63 52.42
N ALA A 339 -32.71 -35.53 53.72
CA ALA A 339 -34.06 -35.30 54.23
C ALA A 339 -34.52 -33.86 53.99
N GLU A 340 -33.63 -32.87 54.03
CA GLU A 340 -33.84 -31.46 53.68
C GLU A 340 -33.93 -31.30 52.16
N LEU A 341 -33.20 -32.08 51.37
CA LEU A 341 -33.39 -32.18 49.91
C LEU A 341 -34.68 -32.92 49.56
N ARG A 342 -35.11 -33.92 50.35
CA ARG A 342 -36.41 -34.59 50.21
C ARG A 342 -37.55 -33.72 50.70
N GLU A 343 -37.36 -32.91 51.74
CA GLU A 343 -38.31 -31.91 52.23
C GLU A 343 -38.38 -30.74 51.26
N LEU A 344 -37.27 -30.29 50.66
CA LEU A 344 -37.26 -29.28 49.60
C LEU A 344 -37.86 -29.87 48.32
N ALA A 345 -37.65 -31.15 47.99
CA ALA A 345 -38.33 -31.81 46.88
C ALA A 345 -39.82 -32.08 47.17
N GLN A 346 -40.20 -32.37 48.42
CA GLN A 346 -41.58 -32.43 48.88
C GLN A 346 -42.20 -31.04 48.97
N ALA A 347 -41.43 -29.99 49.25
CA ALA A 347 -41.84 -28.60 49.24
C ALA A 347 -41.96 -28.07 47.80
N PHE A 348 -41.15 -28.58 46.86
CA PHE A 348 -41.35 -28.36 45.42
C PHE A 348 -42.52 -29.18 44.88
N ALA A 349 -42.77 -30.39 45.40
CA ALA A 349 -43.93 -31.19 45.07
C ALA A 349 -45.22 -30.66 45.71
N SER A 350 -45.15 -30.09 46.92
CA SER A 350 -46.25 -29.41 47.60
C SER A 350 -46.46 -28.02 47.04
N ALA A 351 -45.42 -27.27 46.64
CA ALA A 351 -45.55 -26.05 45.86
C ALA A 351 -46.10 -26.32 44.45
N ARG A 352 -45.83 -27.50 43.87
CA ARG A 352 -46.48 -27.99 42.64
C ARG A 352 -47.92 -28.45 42.89
N ALA A 353 -48.23 -28.98 44.07
CA ALA A 353 -49.59 -29.28 44.52
C ALA A 353 -50.37 -28.03 44.92
N GLU A 354 -49.71 -26.97 45.39
CA GLU A 354 -50.23 -25.64 45.66
C GLU A 354 -50.39 -24.85 44.35
N LEU A 355 -49.53 -25.09 43.35
CA LEU A 355 -49.79 -24.69 41.96
C LEU A 355 -50.96 -25.49 41.36
N GLY A 356 -51.11 -26.76 41.72
CA GLY A 356 -52.26 -27.60 41.37
C GLY A 356 -53.56 -27.20 42.08
N SER A 357 -53.49 -26.72 43.32
CA SER A 357 -54.61 -26.19 44.08
C SER A 357 -54.88 -24.72 43.76
N ALA A 358 -53.89 -23.98 43.25
CA ALA A 358 -54.07 -22.67 42.61
C ALA A 358 -54.71 -22.83 41.21
N VAL A 359 -54.48 -23.96 40.54
CA VAL A 359 -55.24 -24.38 39.36
C VAL A 359 -56.64 -24.88 39.76
N ALA A 360 -56.80 -25.54 40.90
CA ALA A 360 -58.11 -25.88 41.45
C ALA A 360 -58.88 -24.64 41.95
N SER A 361 -58.20 -23.62 42.47
CA SER A 361 -58.82 -22.32 42.80
C SER A 361 -59.05 -21.46 41.55
N LEU A 362 -58.36 -21.72 40.44
CA LEU A 362 -58.75 -21.28 39.10
C LEU A 362 -59.99 -22.03 38.57
N ASP A 363 -60.18 -23.30 38.91
CA ASP A 363 -61.41 -24.06 38.59
C ASP A 363 -62.57 -23.72 39.55
N GLU A 364 -62.29 -23.33 40.79
CA GLU A 364 -63.27 -22.85 41.77
C GLU A 364 -63.66 -21.38 41.49
N THR A 365 -62.78 -20.58 40.88
CA THR A 365 -63.12 -19.29 40.25
C THR A 365 -63.76 -19.44 38.87
N ARG A 366 -63.59 -20.57 38.18
CA ARG A 366 -64.50 -20.95 37.07
C ARG A 366 -65.87 -21.40 37.60
N ALA A 367 -65.97 -21.92 38.82
CA ALA A 367 -67.23 -22.20 39.51
C ALA A 367 -67.88 -20.94 40.14
N GLU A 368 -67.11 -19.88 40.40
CA GLU A 368 -67.60 -18.51 40.54
C GLU A 368 -68.50 -18.16 39.37
N ARG A 369 -68.17 -18.59 38.15
CA ARG A 369 -68.99 -18.34 36.95
C ARG A 369 -70.37 -18.99 37.00
N ASP A 370 -70.46 -20.28 37.37
CA ASP A 370 -71.70 -21.06 37.26
C ASP A 370 -72.70 -20.78 38.40
N ARG A 371 -72.22 -20.36 39.58
CA ARG A 371 -73.07 -19.88 40.69
C ARG A 371 -73.43 -18.39 40.56
N LEU A 372 -72.55 -17.54 39.98
CA LEU A 372 -72.92 -16.21 39.47
C LEU A 372 -73.93 -16.30 38.30
N GLN A 373 -74.08 -17.46 37.67
CA GLN A 373 -75.08 -17.73 36.64
C GLN A 373 -76.43 -18.22 37.20
N SER A 374 -76.53 -18.55 38.50
CA SER A 374 -77.76 -19.12 39.11
C SER A 374 -78.35 -18.36 40.32
N GLN A 375 -77.74 -17.27 40.83
CA GLN A 375 -78.29 -16.52 41.98
C GLN A 375 -78.47 -14.97 41.87
N MET A 376 -77.97 -14.25 40.87
CA MET A 376 -78.36 -12.83 40.64
C MET A 376 -78.85 -12.53 39.22
N SER A 377 -79.59 -13.49 38.70
CA SER A 377 -80.76 -13.32 37.85
C SER A 377 -81.89 -12.51 38.55
N ARG A 378 -81.61 -11.25 38.92
CA ARG A 378 -82.59 -10.14 39.03
C ARG A 378 -81.92 -8.89 38.46
N GLY A 379 -82.36 -8.53 37.26
CA GLY A 379 -81.59 -7.69 36.36
C GLY A 379 -81.42 -6.23 36.79
N ASN A 380 -80.25 -5.73 36.38
CA ASN A 380 -80.00 -4.42 35.75
C ASN A 380 -80.12 -3.15 36.62
N PRO A 381 -79.58 -2.02 36.15
CA PRO A 381 -78.17 -1.61 36.11
C PRO A 381 -77.89 -0.50 37.13
N SER A 382 -76.65 -0.31 37.58
CA SER A 382 -76.04 1.03 37.74
C SER A 382 -74.73 1.00 38.53
N ALA A 383 -73.86 1.91 38.11
CA ALA A 383 -72.98 2.74 38.93
C ALA A 383 -71.48 2.37 38.91
N PRO A 384 -70.66 3.19 38.22
CA PRO A 384 -69.21 3.07 38.13
C PRO A 384 -68.56 3.86 39.28
N GLU A 385 -67.88 3.21 40.23
CA GLU A 385 -67.02 3.93 41.20
C GLU A 385 -66.16 3.03 42.12
N LYS A 386 -66.20 1.70 41.98
CA LYS A 386 -65.59 0.78 42.97
C LYS A 386 -64.53 -0.19 42.44
N LEU A 387 -64.16 -0.11 41.16
CA LEU A 387 -63.07 -0.94 40.63
C LEU A 387 -61.68 -0.34 40.91
N VAL A 388 -61.59 0.97 41.14
CA VAL A 388 -60.33 1.63 41.56
C VAL A 388 -59.98 1.28 43.01
N THR A 389 -60.97 1.07 43.88
CA THR A 389 -60.77 0.64 45.28
C THR A 389 -60.54 -0.86 45.45
N MET A 390 -60.76 -1.67 44.41
CA MET A 390 -60.48 -3.11 44.44
C MET A 390 -59.04 -3.44 44.00
N ILE A 391 -58.43 -2.58 43.18
CA ILE A 391 -57.00 -2.69 42.82
C ILE A 391 -56.10 -2.34 44.02
N GLU A 392 -56.50 -1.41 44.90
CA GLU A 392 -55.76 -1.11 46.14
C GLU A 392 -55.91 -2.22 47.20
N ARG A 393 -57.03 -2.95 47.22
CA ARG A 393 -57.20 -4.11 48.12
C ARG A 393 -56.40 -5.33 47.67
N LEU A 394 -56.18 -5.51 46.37
CA LEU A 394 -55.33 -6.57 45.83
C LEU A 394 -53.84 -6.36 46.14
N ALA A 395 -53.39 -5.12 46.31
CA ALA A 395 -52.04 -4.80 46.77
C ALA A 395 -51.85 -5.06 48.28
N ASP A 396 -52.92 -4.89 49.06
CA ASP A 396 -52.93 -5.05 50.52
C ASP A 396 -53.02 -6.51 51.01
N ASP A 397 -53.47 -7.43 50.14
CA ASP A 397 -53.49 -8.88 50.43
C ASP A 397 -52.19 -9.59 50.00
N ILE A 398 -51.42 -9.01 49.06
CA ILE A 398 -50.06 -9.47 48.73
C ILE A 398 -49.07 -9.10 49.84
N ALA A 399 -49.24 -7.94 50.49
CA ALA A 399 -48.41 -7.52 51.62
C ALA A 399 -48.68 -8.29 52.93
N ARG A 400 -49.87 -8.88 53.09
CA ARG A 400 -50.24 -9.69 54.27
C ARG A 400 -49.93 -11.19 54.13
N ALA A 401 -49.81 -11.71 52.91
CA ALA A 401 -49.39 -13.09 52.66
C ALA A 401 -47.87 -13.31 52.76
N SER A 402 -47.05 -12.26 52.91
CA SER A 402 -45.57 -12.35 52.96
C SER A 402 -44.93 -11.80 54.26
N GLY A 403 -45.63 -11.89 55.41
CA GLY A 403 -45.24 -11.32 56.70
C GLY A 403 -43.74 -11.35 57.07
N ALA A 404 -43.23 -10.20 57.50
CA ALA A 404 -41.82 -9.87 57.77
C ALA A 404 -41.58 -9.36 59.20
N GLY A 405 -40.31 -9.38 59.65
CA GLY A 405 -39.71 -8.34 60.52
C GLY A 405 -38.72 -8.85 61.60
N PRO A 406 -37.78 -8.01 62.11
CA PRO A 406 -37.21 -6.77 61.56
C PRO A 406 -35.65 -6.74 61.58
N LEU A 407 -35.04 -5.93 60.69
CA LEU A 407 -33.66 -5.47 60.79
C LEU A 407 -33.66 -3.97 61.16
N PRO A 408 -32.83 -3.51 62.11
CA PRO A 408 -32.58 -2.09 62.27
C PRO A 408 -31.27 -1.68 61.58
N ALA A 409 -31.38 -0.57 60.84
CA ALA A 409 -30.28 0.30 60.45
C ALA A 409 -30.50 1.67 61.11
N SER A 410 -29.43 2.30 61.61
CA SER A 410 -29.22 3.76 61.49
C SER A 410 -27.85 4.16 62.03
N ALA A 411 -27.10 4.91 61.23
CA ALA A 411 -25.90 5.66 61.62
C ALA A 411 -26.29 7.01 62.28
N ASP A 412 -25.37 7.55 63.09
CA ASP A 412 -25.03 8.96 63.43
C ASP A 412 -26.04 10.10 63.11
N PRO A 413 -26.15 11.19 63.92
CA PRO A 413 -24.99 12.01 64.34
C PRO A 413 -25.20 12.90 65.61
N ASP A 414 -24.66 12.54 66.78
CA ASP A 414 -24.31 13.53 67.82
C ASP A 414 -23.64 12.84 69.02
N ARG A 415 -22.30 12.68 68.97
CA ARG A 415 -21.44 12.65 70.17
C ARG A 415 -19.97 12.51 69.78
N SER A 416 -19.23 13.57 70.07
CA SER A 416 -17.84 13.50 70.52
C SER A 416 -17.71 14.44 71.72
N PRO A 417 -16.66 14.40 72.53
CA PRO A 417 -15.73 13.31 72.86
C PRO A 417 -15.71 13.09 74.40
N ASP A 418 -14.82 12.20 74.85
CA ASP A 418 -14.35 12.04 76.23
C ASP A 418 -15.16 11.22 77.25
N GLU A 419 -14.38 10.39 77.95
CA GLU A 419 -14.62 9.89 79.30
C GLU A 419 -15.81 8.96 79.56
N ALA A 420 -15.53 7.65 79.54
CA ALA A 420 -15.79 6.75 80.67
C ALA A 420 -15.39 5.33 80.22
N GLN A 421 -14.09 5.04 80.25
CA GLN A 421 -13.51 4.24 81.34
C GLN A 421 -14.01 2.78 81.31
N ARG A 422 -13.15 1.82 80.98
CA ARG A 422 -12.24 1.24 81.98
C ARG A 422 -12.95 1.05 83.33
N ALA A 423 -13.66 -0.04 83.50
CA ALA A 423 -13.63 -0.86 84.69
C ALA A 423 -14.66 -1.96 84.54
N VAL A 424 -14.29 -3.15 85.02
CA VAL A 424 -15.08 -4.20 85.67
C VAL A 424 -14.41 -5.50 85.19
N ALA A 425 -13.44 -6.12 85.87
CA ALA A 425 -13.06 -6.03 87.28
C ALA A 425 -14.28 -6.02 88.21
N GLU A 426 -15.16 -7.00 88.01
CA GLU A 426 -15.87 -7.80 89.02
C GLU A 426 -16.56 -8.99 88.32
#